data_AF-A0A955XTD4-F1
#
_entry.id   AF-A0A955XTD4-F1
#
_cell.length_a   1.000
_cell.length_b   1.000
_cell.length_c   1.000
_cell.angle_alpha   90.00
_cell.angle_beta   90.00
_cell.angle_gamma   90.00
#
_symmetry.space_group_name_H-M   'P 1'
#
loop_
_entity.id
_entity.type
_entity.pdbx_description
1 polymer ?
#
loop_
_entity_poly.entity_id
_entity_poly.type
_entity_poly.pdbx_seq_one_letter_code
_entity_poly.pdbx_strand_id
1 'polypeptide(L)'
;MSNSHDWTRRRFLKTAAAGALGTSLLGRMRRAEATVEAAEVADIFEGSRGVTLTFNMQHGPFPCRGSSYRDNRTFVFVPHHFRLPASDRVDTVVHFHGHNTTAEEAMERHELREQFYDSCQNGILVMPQGPDNAEDSSGGNLDREDGFLDF
;
A
#
# COMPACT_ATOMS: atom_id res chain seq x y z
N MET A 1 -9.43 30.61 -25.81
CA MET A 1 -8.28 31.27 -25.15
C MET A 1 -8.45 31.05 -23.65
N SER A 2 -8.11 29.85 -23.14
CA SER A 2 -6.87 29.58 -22.39
C SER A 2 -6.49 30.69 -21.41
N ASN A 3 -6.65 30.43 -20.12
CA ASN A 3 -5.45 30.37 -19.28
C ASN A 3 -5.63 29.43 -18.09
N SER A 4 -4.62 28.60 -17.95
CA SER A 4 -4.40 27.45 -17.10
C SER A 4 -4.20 27.82 -15.63
N HIS A 5 -4.91 27.16 -14.72
CA HIS A 5 -4.49 27.05 -13.33
C HIS A 5 -3.37 26.03 -13.24
N ASP A 6 -2.15 26.54 -13.35
CA ASP A 6 -0.89 25.84 -13.13
C ASP A 6 -0.79 25.44 -11.64
N TRP A 7 -1.30 24.24 -11.32
CA TRP A 7 -1.18 23.62 -10.00
C TRP A 7 0.14 22.86 -9.94
N THR A 8 1.22 23.61 -9.77
CA THR A 8 2.58 23.11 -9.86
C THR A 8 2.95 22.28 -8.62
N ARG A 9 3.20 20.98 -8.85
CA ARG A 9 4.03 19.91 -8.21
C ARG A 9 4.84 20.14 -6.89
N ARG A 10 4.86 21.32 -6.29
CA ARG A 10 5.79 21.71 -5.20
C ARG A 10 5.16 21.77 -3.81
N ARG A 11 3.87 21.49 -3.67
CA ARG A 11 3.17 21.59 -2.37
C ARG A 11 2.98 20.25 -1.65
N PHE A 12 3.07 19.12 -2.33
CA PHE A 12 2.97 17.80 -1.68
C PHE A 12 4.25 17.46 -0.88
N LEU A 13 5.42 17.91 -1.36
CA LEU A 13 6.72 17.64 -0.72
C LEU A 13 7.02 18.50 0.53
N LYS A 14 6.21 19.53 0.82
CA LYS A 14 6.51 20.46 1.94
C LYS A 14 5.78 20.14 3.24
N THR A 15 4.76 19.28 3.23
CA THR A 15 4.08 18.84 4.46
C THR A 15 4.81 17.69 5.17
N ALA A 16 5.79 17.06 4.53
CA ALA A 16 6.57 15.97 5.12
C ALA A 16 7.74 16.42 6.03
N ALA A 17 8.12 17.72 6.04
CA ALA A 17 9.40 18.15 6.62
C ALA A 17 9.33 19.24 7.71
N ALA A 18 8.15 19.63 8.22
CA ALA A 18 8.01 20.82 9.07
C ALA A 18 7.41 20.57 10.47
N GLY A 19 7.81 19.50 11.16
CA GLY A 19 7.28 19.19 12.49
C GLY A 19 8.28 18.57 13.45
N ALA A 20 9.35 19.28 13.80
CA ALA A 20 10.26 18.85 14.86
C ALA A 20 10.91 20.03 15.62
N LEU A 21 10.13 20.82 16.35
CA LEU A 21 10.63 21.68 17.43
C LEU A 21 9.54 21.89 18.50
N GLY A 22 9.80 21.45 19.75
CA GLY A 22 9.13 22.01 20.95
C GLY A 22 8.42 21.06 21.92
N THR A 23 9.21 20.33 22.74
CA THR A 23 9.03 19.99 24.17
C THR A 23 7.63 19.99 24.84
N SER A 24 7.22 18.82 25.37
CA SER A 24 7.19 18.47 26.82
C SER A 24 5.94 17.74 27.33
N LEU A 25 6.23 16.67 28.11
CA LEU A 25 5.45 16.00 29.16
C LEU A 25 4.34 14.99 28.78
N LEU A 26 4.59 13.76 29.27
CA LEU A 26 3.66 12.68 29.58
C LEU A 26 3.05 11.90 28.41
N GLY A 27 3.59 10.69 28.25
CA GLY A 27 3.00 9.62 27.45
C GLY A 27 4.06 8.98 26.55
N ARG A 28 4.58 7.83 26.96
CA ARG A 28 5.33 6.93 26.07
C ARG A 28 4.40 6.42 24.96
N MET A 29 4.09 7.26 23.98
CA MET A 29 3.77 6.77 22.66
C MET A 29 5.12 6.51 22.00
N ARG A 30 5.57 5.26 22.05
CA ARG A 30 6.45 4.74 21.02
C ARG A 30 5.66 4.90 19.72
N ARG A 31 5.81 6.05 19.06
CA ARG A 31 5.63 6.12 17.62
C ARG A 31 6.65 5.11 17.13
N ALA A 32 6.17 3.95 16.66
CA ALA A 32 7.02 3.07 15.90
C ALA A 32 7.43 3.92 14.69
N GLU A 33 8.59 4.55 14.78
CA GLU A 33 9.38 4.85 13.61
C GLU A 33 9.78 3.47 13.08
N ALA A 34 8.83 2.81 12.40
CA ALA A 34 9.17 1.79 11.44
C ALA A 34 10.11 2.52 10.49
N THR A 35 11.40 2.25 10.62
CA THR A 35 12.41 2.77 9.72
C THR A 35 11.95 2.44 8.32
N VAL A 36 11.76 3.48 7.51
CA VAL A 36 11.22 3.45 6.13
C VAL A 36 12.06 2.57 5.18
N GLU A 37 13.15 1.97 5.68
CA GLU A 37 14.01 0.99 5.02
C GLU A 37 13.26 -0.28 4.53
N ALA A 38 12.08 -0.59 5.06
CA ALA A 38 11.35 -1.84 4.78
C ALA A 38 10.52 -1.85 3.47
N ALA A 39 10.23 -0.69 2.87
CA ALA A 39 9.35 -0.56 1.72
C ALA A 39 9.93 0.40 0.67
N GLU A 40 10.28 -0.14 -0.49
CA GLU A 40 10.72 0.65 -1.65
C GLU A 40 9.56 0.84 -2.63
N VAL A 41 9.32 2.08 -3.08
CA VAL A 41 8.37 2.33 -4.18
C VAL A 41 9.05 1.92 -5.49
N ALA A 42 8.60 0.81 -6.06
CA ALA A 42 9.13 0.25 -7.31
C ALA A 42 8.54 0.94 -8.55
N ASP A 43 7.25 1.30 -8.50
CA ASP A 43 6.56 1.96 -9.61
C ASP A 43 5.38 2.82 -9.14
N ILE A 44 4.98 3.77 -9.98
CA ILE A 44 3.82 4.64 -9.79
C ILE A 44 3.04 4.73 -11.10
N PHE A 45 1.80 4.23 -11.08
CA PHE A 45 0.86 4.35 -12.19
C PHE A 45 -0.24 5.36 -11.86
N GLU A 46 -0.35 6.43 -12.64
CA GLU A 46 -1.45 7.40 -12.56
C GLU A 46 -2.54 7.03 -13.57
N GLY A 47 -3.73 6.68 -13.07
CA GLY A 47 -4.90 6.35 -13.88
C GLY A 47 -6.00 7.40 -13.76
N SER A 48 -7.06 7.26 -14.56
CA SER A 48 -8.21 8.17 -14.51
C SER A 48 -8.98 8.14 -13.18
N ARG A 49 -8.89 7.03 -12.43
CA ARG A 49 -9.62 6.78 -11.18
C ARG A 49 -8.77 7.00 -9.92
N GLY A 50 -7.46 7.08 -10.04
CA GLY A 50 -6.57 7.14 -8.88
C GLY A 50 -5.13 6.81 -9.24
N VAL A 51 -4.31 6.65 -8.19
CA VAL A 51 -2.90 6.31 -8.32
C VAL A 51 -2.69 4.91 -7.75
N THR A 52 -1.99 4.06 -8.49
CA THR A 52 -1.50 2.77 -8.00
C THR A 52 -0.01 2.89 -7.74
N LEU A 53 0.39 2.64 -6.51
CA LEU A 53 1.79 2.50 -6.08
C LEU A 53 2.14 1.03 -6.03
N THR A 54 3.26 0.65 -6.62
CA THR A 54 3.82 -0.69 -6.48
C THR A 54 4.98 -0.61 -5.50
N PHE A 55 4.89 -1.36 -4.40
CA PHE A 55 5.94 -1.45 -3.41
C PHE A 55 6.64 -2.80 -3.48
N ASN A 56 7.95 -2.81 -3.25
CA ASN A 56 8.68 -4.03 -2.87
C ASN A 56 8.69 -4.11 -1.33
N MET A 57 8.03 -5.13 -0.78
CA MET A 57 7.83 -5.30 0.66
C MET A 57 8.68 -6.45 1.17
N GLN A 58 9.84 -6.19 1.77
CA GLN A 58 10.74 -7.25 2.27
C GLN A 58 10.06 -8.17 3.29
N HIS A 59 9.09 -7.61 4.02
CA HIS A 59 8.32 -8.30 5.04
C HIS A 59 6.83 -8.45 4.67
N GLY A 60 6.52 -8.53 3.37
CA GLY A 60 5.18 -8.88 2.90
C GLY A 60 4.83 -10.36 3.18
N PRO A 61 3.72 -10.88 2.64
CA PRO A 61 3.41 -12.32 2.72
C PRO A 61 4.57 -13.18 2.18
N PHE A 62 5.20 -12.74 1.09
CA PHE A 62 6.40 -13.33 0.52
C PHE A 62 7.47 -12.25 0.27
N PRO A 63 8.78 -12.61 0.26
CA PRO A 63 9.33 -13.94 0.52
C PRO A 63 9.12 -14.39 1.97
N CYS A 64 8.87 -15.69 2.12
CA CYS A 64 8.68 -16.33 3.42
C CYS A 64 9.67 -17.47 3.58
N ARG A 65 10.19 -17.65 4.80
CA ARG A 65 11.19 -18.69 5.12
C ARG A 65 10.64 -20.07 4.79
N GLY A 66 11.37 -20.81 3.96
CA GLY A 66 11.02 -22.17 3.55
C GLY A 66 10.09 -22.24 2.34
N SER A 67 9.55 -21.11 1.87
CA SER A 67 8.84 -21.03 0.59
C SER A 67 9.82 -20.81 -0.56
N SER A 68 9.45 -21.17 -1.78
CA SER A 68 10.13 -20.80 -3.02
C SER A 68 9.63 -19.49 -3.63
N TYR A 69 8.50 -18.94 -3.18
CA TYR A 69 7.96 -17.68 -3.71
C TYR A 69 8.81 -16.49 -3.29
N ARG A 70 9.10 -15.60 -4.24
CA ARG A 70 10.03 -14.47 -4.09
C ARG A 70 9.45 -13.13 -4.50
N ASP A 71 8.34 -13.13 -5.21
CA ASP A 71 7.69 -11.88 -5.57
C ASP A 71 7.16 -11.22 -4.29
N ASN A 72 7.72 -10.06 -4.00
CA ASN A 72 7.46 -9.28 -2.80
C ASN A 72 6.67 -8.01 -3.10
N ARG A 73 6.08 -7.94 -4.31
CA ARG A 73 5.29 -6.78 -4.72
C ARG A 73 4.02 -6.67 -3.90
N THR A 74 3.65 -5.43 -3.60
CA THR A 74 2.35 -5.08 -3.05
C THR A 74 1.83 -3.86 -3.79
N PHE A 75 0.64 -3.97 -4.35
CA PHE A 75 -0.01 -2.87 -5.06
C PHE A 75 -0.92 -2.11 -4.10
N VAL A 76 -0.83 -0.78 -4.08
CA VAL A 76 -1.67 0.09 -3.26
C VAL A 76 -2.37 1.08 -4.16
N PHE A 77 -3.68 0.98 -4.27
CA PHE A 77 -4.51 1.90 -5.03
C PHE A 77 -5.15 2.95 -4.13
N VAL A 78 -4.92 4.22 -4.45
CA VAL A 78 -5.49 5.40 -3.80
C VAL A 78 -6.46 6.08 -4.78
N PRO A 79 -7.78 6.05 -4.52
CA PRO A 79 -8.74 6.66 -5.43
C PRO A 79 -8.67 8.19 -5.39
N HIS A 80 -8.98 8.89 -6.49
CA HIS A 80 -8.91 10.35 -6.57
C HIS A 80 -9.79 11.09 -5.56
N HIS A 81 -10.89 10.47 -5.12
CA HIS A 81 -11.77 11.03 -4.11
C HIS A 81 -11.30 10.78 -2.66
N PHE A 82 -10.16 10.09 -2.47
CA PHE A 82 -9.59 9.84 -1.15
C PHE A 82 -9.27 11.16 -0.44
N ARG A 83 -9.65 11.23 0.83
CA ARG A 83 -9.41 12.36 1.71
C ARG A 83 -8.68 11.85 2.95
N LEU A 84 -7.51 12.45 3.21
CA LEU A 84 -6.73 12.12 4.40
C LEU A 84 -7.56 12.40 5.67
N PRO A 85 -7.84 11.38 6.51
CA PRO A 85 -8.62 11.59 7.72
C PRO A 85 -7.84 12.37 8.77
N ALA A 86 -8.52 13.24 9.53
CA ALA A 86 -7.91 14.03 10.59
C ALA A 86 -7.34 13.16 11.74
N SER A 87 -7.75 11.90 11.82
CA SER A 87 -7.28 10.93 12.81
C SER A 87 -5.95 10.27 12.44
N ASP A 88 -5.39 10.56 11.26
CA ASP A 88 -4.25 9.85 10.65
C ASP A 88 -4.47 8.32 10.52
N ARG A 89 -5.73 7.87 10.59
CA ARG A 89 -6.11 6.46 10.39
C ARG A 89 -6.74 6.31 9.02
N VAL A 90 -6.25 5.35 8.24
CA VAL A 90 -6.71 5.09 6.88
C VAL A 90 -7.47 3.78 6.84
N ASP A 91 -8.74 3.82 6.43
CA ASP A 91 -9.52 2.62 6.16
C ASP A 91 -8.91 1.88 4.96
N THR A 92 -8.65 0.59 5.14
CA THR A 92 -7.90 -0.22 4.18
C THR A 92 -8.65 -1.49 3.87
N VAL A 93 -8.84 -1.77 2.58
CA VAL A 93 -9.30 -3.08 2.09
C VAL A 93 -8.10 -3.84 1.57
N VAL A 94 -7.87 -5.05 2.07
CA VAL A 94 -6.80 -5.94 1.58
C VAL A 94 -7.43 -7.05 0.75
N HIS A 95 -6.98 -7.21 -0.50
CA HIS A 95 -7.44 -8.27 -1.39
C HIS A 95 -6.29 -9.21 -1.74
N PHE A 96 -6.49 -10.50 -1.47
CA PHE A 96 -5.58 -11.58 -1.86
C PHE A 96 -6.17 -12.31 -3.07
N HIS A 97 -5.36 -12.51 -4.10
CA HIS A 97 -5.79 -13.24 -5.28
C HIS A 97 -5.86 -14.75 -5.03
N GLY A 98 -6.62 -15.46 -5.88
CA GLY A 98 -6.73 -16.92 -5.85
C GLY A 98 -5.60 -17.63 -6.62
N HIS A 99 -5.80 -18.90 -6.91
CA HIS A 99 -4.83 -19.74 -7.60
C HIS A 99 -4.57 -19.32 -9.06
N ASN A 100 -3.39 -19.70 -9.56
CA ASN A 100 -3.02 -19.62 -10.98
C ASN A 100 -3.17 -18.22 -11.60
N THR A 101 -2.75 -17.20 -10.87
CA THR A 101 -2.72 -15.81 -11.32
C THR A 101 -1.71 -15.01 -10.51
N THR A 102 -1.59 -13.72 -10.81
CA THR A 102 -0.84 -12.74 -10.02
C THR A 102 -1.80 -11.74 -9.39
N ALA A 103 -1.34 -10.96 -8.41
CA ALA A 103 -2.12 -9.85 -7.86
C ALA A 103 -2.47 -8.81 -8.93
N GLU A 104 -1.55 -8.57 -9.88
CA GLU A 104 -1.73 -7.63 -10.99
C GLU A 104 -2.83 -8.12 -11.96
N GLU A 105 -2.73 -9.36 -12.41
CA GLU A 105 -3.74 -9.97 -13.28
C GLU A 105 -5.12 -10.04 -12.61
N ALA A 106 -5.18 -10.39 -11.32
CA ALA A 106 -6.42 -10.42 -10.57
C ALA A 106 -7.03 -9.02 -10.40
N MET A 107 -6.19 -8.01 -10.14
CA MET A 107 -6.60 -6.61 -10.06
C MET A 107 -7.28 -6.15 -11.35
N GLU A 108 -6.72 -6.50 -12.50
CA GLU A 108 -7.28 -6.16 -13.81
C GLU A 108 -8.51 -6.99 -14.16
N ARG A 109 -8.42 -8.32 -14.06
CA ARG A 109 -9.48 -9.26 -14.44
C ARG A 109 -10.77 -9.02 -13.67
N HIS A 110 -10.66 -8.64 -12.40
CA HIS A 110 -11.79 -8.40 -11.52
C HIS A 110 -12.14 -6.93 -11.36
N GLU A 111 -11.52 -6.02 -12.13
CA GLU A 111 -11.82 -4.60 -12.10
C GLU A 111 -11.79 -4.02 -10.66
N LEU A 112 -10.80 -4.44 -9.86
CA LEU A 112 -10.82 -4.16 -8.41
C LEU A 112 -10.69 -2.66 -8.14
N ARG A 113 -9.91 -1.94 -8.97
CA ARG A 113 -9.74 -0.48 -8.85
C ARG A 113 -11.02 0.26 -9.21
N GLU A 114 -11.73 -0.20 -10.23
CA GLU A 114 -12.99 0.32 -10.71
C GLU A 114 -14.06 0.17 -9.63
N GLN A 115 -14.26 -1.06 -9.14
CA GLN A 115 -15.23 -1.34 -8.07
C GLN A 115 -14.92 -0.52 -6.80
N PHE A 116 -13.64 -0.43 -6.43
CA PHE A 116 -13.24 0.32 -5.25
C PHE A 116 -13.48 1.83 -5.42
N TYR A 117 -13.14 2.41 -6.57
CA TYR A 117 -13.40 3.81 -6.88
C TYR A 117 -14.92 4.10 -6.95
N ASP A 118 -15.69 3.26 -7.64
CA ASP A 118 -17.13 3.46 -7.82
C ASP A 118 -17.90 3.34 -6.49
N SER A 119 -17.34 2.65 -5.49
CA SER A 119 -17.91 2.56 -4.13
C SER A 119 -17.94 3.90 -3.38
N CYS A 120 -17.13 4.89 -3.80
CA CYS A 120 -16.94 6.19 -3.14
C CYS A 120 -16.56 6.10 -1.65
N GLN A 121 -16.10 4.95 -1.16
CA GLN A 121 -15.63 4.80 0.21
C GLN A 121 -14.31 5.54 0.41
N ASN A 122 -14.13 6.15 1.59
CA ASN A 122 -12.91 6.90 1.89
C ASN A 122 -11.81 5.99 2.44
N GLY A 123 -11.25 5.14 1.57
CA GLY A 123 -10.17 4.23 1.95
C GLY A 123 -9.16 4.00 0.82
N ILE A 124 -8.27 3.04 1.04
CA ILE A 124 -7.31 2.54 0.05
C ILE A 124 -7.51 1.03 -0.17
N LEU A 125 -7.10 0.56 -1.34
CA LEU A 125 -7.09 -0.87 -1.68
C LEU A 125 -5.64 -1.36 -1.72
N VAL A 126 -5.33 -2.43 -0.98
CA VAL A 126 -4.01 -3.06 -0.92
C VAL A 126 -4.11 -4.48 -1.46
N MET A 127 -3.23 -4.83 -2.38
CA MET A 127 -3.19 -6.14 -3.04
C MET A 127 -1.77 -6.70 -2.96
N PRO A 128 -1.44 -7.44 -1.90
CA PRO A 128 -0.16 -8.13 -1.79
C PRO A 128 -0.06 -9.28 -2.78
N GLN A 129 1.13 -9.55 -3.30
CA GLN A 129 1.39 -10.76 -4.06
C GLN A 129 1.39 -11.99 -3.14
N GLY A 130 0.54 -12.96 -3.46
CA GLY A 130 0.52 -14.29 -2.85
C GLY A 130 1.39 -15.29 -3.63
N PRO A 131 1.13 -16.60 -3.51
CA PRO A 131 1.76 -17.62 -4.36
C PRO A 131 1.58 -17.30 -5.84
N ASP A 132 2.65 -16.87 -6.49
CA ASP A 132 2.64 -16.42 -7.89
C ASP A 132 2.39 -17.61 -8.84
N ASN A 133 1.30 -17.53 -9.62
CA ASN A 133 0.95 -18.49 -10.65
C ASN A 133 0.94 -19.96 -10.17
N ALA A 134 0.43 -20.19 -8.97
CA ALA A 134 0.39 -21.52 -8.34
C ALA A 134 -1.01 -21.90 -7.85
N GLU A 135 -1.27 -23.20 -7.78
CA GLU A 135 -2.42 -23.80 -7.06
C GLU A 135 -2.07 -23.96 -5.57
N ASP A 136 -1.70 -22.85 -4.93
CA ASP A 136 -1.31 -22.77 -3.52
C ASP A 136 -2.05 -21.61 -2.83
N SER A 137 -2.56 -21.86 -1.63
CA SER A 137 -3.28 -20.88 -0.78
C SER A 137 -2.46 -20.42 0.43
N SER A 138 -1.15 -20.69 0.48
CA SER A 138 -0.32 -20.23 1.59
C SER A 138 -0.35 -18.71 1.74
N GLY A 139 -0.63 -18.25 2.96
CA GLY A 139 -0.51 -16.85 3.38
C GLY A 139 0.93 -16.41 3.67
N GLY A 140 1.93 -17.28 3.46
CA GLY A 140 3.33 -16.93 3.65
C GLY A 140 3.64 -16.53 5.09
N ASN A 141 4.23 -15.36 5.30
CA ASN A 141 4.50 -14.83 6.64
C ASN A 141 3.22 -14.60 7.46
N LEU A 142 2.05 -14.39 6.83
CA LEU A 142 0.78 -14.17 7.52
C LEU A 142 0.30 -15.40 8.31
N ASP A 143 0.64 -16.60 7.85
CA ASP A 143 0.20 -17.87 8.45
C ASP A 143 1.15 -18.36 9.55
N ARG A 144 2.30 -17.71 9.73
CA ARG A 144 3.34 -18.18 10.62
C ARG A 144 3.17 -17.60 12.01
N GLU A 145 3.31 -18.46 13.01
CA GLU A 145 3.62 -18.01 14.36
C GLU A 145 4.90 -17.16 14.29
N ASP A 146 4.81 -15.97 14.89
CA ASP A 146 5.86 -14.95 14.86
C ASP A 146 6.26 -14.42 13.48
N GLY A 147 5.45 -14.65 12.44
CA GLY A 147 5.70 -14.14 11.09
C GLY A 147 5.79 -12.62 10.99
N PHE A 148 5.40 -11.91 12.06
CA PHE A 148 5.47 -10.46 12.23
C PHE A 148 6.51 -9.96 13.24
N LEU A 149 7.30 -10.83 13.87
CA LEU A 149 8.23 -10.40 14.92
C LEU A 149 9.56 -9.82 14.40
N ASP A 150 9.86 -9.98 13.12
CA ASP A 150 11.09 -9.50 12.48
C ASP A 150 10.93 -8.14 11.75
N PHE A 151 10.04 -7.25 12.25
CA PHE A 151 9.69 -5.94 11.66
C PHE A 151 10.22 -4.77 12.52
#